data_AF-K2DH78-F1
#
_entry.id   AF-K2DH78-F1
#
_cell.length_a   1.000
_cell.length_b   1.000
_cell.length_c   1.000
_cell.angle_alpha   90.00
_cell.angle_beta   90.00
_cell.angle_gamma   90.00
#
_symmetry.space_group_name_H-M   'P 1'
#
loop_
_entity.id
_entity.type
_entity.pdbx_description
1 polymer ?
#
loop_
_entity_poly.entity_id
_entity_poly.type
_entity_poly.pdbx_seq_one_letter_code
_entity_poly.pdbx_strand_id
1 'polypeptide(L)'
;MPRLNDTCKEMSNKLFNNTVFKYVIVRFMHETTQRLYEAAKSREIIGQSNVARALGVSPQTVKNWETRGVSKAGIIMAQHVFSCNATWLATGEGIKELGNTSDVRKQLLDAAYENLSEAQKDQLLQICNTFTQPAEAKPRNSSQ
;
A
#
# COMPACT_ATOMS: atom_id res chain seq x y z
N MET A 1 47.63 2.95 27.04
CA MET A 1 47.97 3.77 25.85
C MET A 1 46.92 3.51 24.78
N PRO A 2 46.00 4.45 24.49
CA PRO A 2 45.08 4.31 23.36
C PRO A 2 45.86 4.25 22.04
N ARG A 3 45.43 3.44 21.07
CA ARG A 3 46.09 3.36 19.76
C ARG A 3 45.72 4.61 18.95
N LEU A 4 46.66 5.18 18.19
CA LEU A 4 46.46 6.37 17.34
C LEU A 4 45.20 6.31 16.45
N ASN A 5 44.75 5.11 16.09
CA ASN A 5 43.58 4.89 15.23
C ASN A 5 42.24 5.14 15.94
N ASP A 6 42.21 5.04 17.27
CA ASP A 6 41.00 5.25 18.07
C ASP A 6 40.72 6.75 18.22
N THR A 7 41.77 7.57 18.35
CA THR A 7 41.69 9.03 18.47
C THR A 7 41.16 9.69 17.18
N CYS A 8 41.56 9.20 16.00
CA CYS A 8 41.07 9.71 14.72
C CYS A 8 39.58 9.40 14.48
N LYS A 9 39.10 8.22 14.92
CA LYS A 9 37.66 7.87 14.87
C LYS A 9 36.82 8.68 15.84
N GLU A 10 37.33 8.91 17.04
CA GLU A 10 36.59 9.61 18.09
C GLU A 10 36.50 11.12 17.83
N MET A 11 37.56 11.73 17.26
CA MET A 11 37.53 13.12 16.79
C MET A 11 36.61 13.31 15.58
N SER A 12 36.57 12.34 14.64
CA SER A 12 35.68 12.40 13.47
C SER A 12 34.20 12.40 13.87
N ASN A 13 33.79 11.54 14.81
CA ASN A 13 32.41 11.48 15.30
C ASN A 13 32.00 12.69 16.16
N LYS A 14 32.94 13.34 16.86
CA LYS A 14 32.68 14.54 17.68
C LYS A 14 32.60 15.82 16.84
N LEU A 15 33.42 15.97 15.79
CA LEU A 15 33.47 17.18 14.97
C LEU A 15 32.31 17.22 13.95
N PHE A 16 31.87 16.06 13.46
CA PHE A 16 30.69 15.91 12.59
C PHE A 16 29.45 15.47 13.39
N ASN A 17 29.17 16.17 14.49
CA ASN A 17 28.16 15.74 15.44
C ASN A 17 26.73 15.82 14.88
N ASN A 18 25.90 14.92 15.39
CA ASN A 18 24.49 14.66 15.07
C ASN A 18 23.56 15.88 15.18
N THR A 19 23.99 17.08 15.57
CA THR A 19 23.09 18.22 15.82
C THR A 19 22.90 19.10 14.57
N VAL A 20 24.00 19.43 13.88
CA VAL A 20 23.94 20.20 12.62
C VAL A 20 23.38 19.33 11.50
N PHE A 21 23.80 18.06 11.44
CA PHE A 21 23.19 17.09 10.52
C PHE A 21 21.72 16.84 10.87
N LYS A 22 21.32 16.68 12.14
CA LYS A 22 19.89 16.47 12.47
C LYS A 22 19.02 17.67 12.06
N TYR A 23 19.50 18.90 12.17
CA TYR A 23 18.71 20.07 11.77
C TYR A 23 18.61 20.25 10.24
N VAL A 24 19.68 19.93 9.50
CA VAL A 24 19.70 20.03 8.03
C VAL A 24 19.02 18.83 7.36
N ILE A 25 19.22 17.61 7.88
CA ILE A 25 18.65 16.35 7.34
C ILE A 25 17.13 16.28 7.57
N VAL A 26 16.61 16.78 8.70
CA VAL A 26 15.15 16.81 8.96
C VAL A 26 14.40 17.66 7.92
N ARG A 27 15.10 18.56 7.19
CA ARG A 27 14.49 19.36 6.13
C ARG A 27 14.59 18.75 4.73
N PHE A 28 15.38 17.70 4.53
CA PHE A 28 15.54 17.06 3.22
C PHE A 28 14.92 15.65 3.24
N MET A 29 13.59 15.61 3.29
CA MET A 29 12.86 14.35 3.15
C MET A 29 12.73 13.98 1.67
N HIS A 30 13.16 12.78 1.31
CA HIS A 30 13.12 12.28 -0.06
C HIS A 30 11.69 12.26 -0.61
N GLU A 31 11.50 12.66 -1.86
CA GLU A 31 10.18 12.87 -2.48
C GLU A 31 9.31 11.60 -2.48
N THR A 32 9.91 10.42 -2.73
CA THR A 32 9.18 9.14 -2.65
C THR A 32 8.61 8.88 -1.26
N THR A 33 9.31 9.32 -0.21
CA THR A 33 8.86 9.19 1.18
C THR A 33 7.81 10.23 1.53
N GLN A 34 7.87 11.43 0.94
CA GLN A 34 6.78 12.42 1.01
C GLN A 34 5.48 11.85 0.44
N ARG A 35 5.54 11.26 -0.77
CA ARG A 35 4.39 10.59 -1.40
C ARG A 35 3.88 9.41 -0.57
N LEU A 36 4.78 8.66 0.08
CA LEU A 36 4.39 7.57 0.98
C LEU A 36 3.57 8.10 2.16
N TYR A 37 4.02 9.17 2.80
CA TYR A 37 3.27 9.80 3.89
C TYR A 37 1.95 10.41 3.43
N GLU A 38 1.92 10.95 2.21
CA GLU A 38 0.68 11.45 1.61
C GLU A 38 -0.34 10.33 1.40
N ALA A 39 0.09 9.17 0.87
CA ALA A 39 -0.75 7.99 0.72
C ALA A 39 -1.22 7.44 2.08
N ALA A 40 -0.33 7.40 3.08
CA ALA A 40 -0.69 6.97 4.43
C ALA A 40 -1.70 7.93 5.10
N LYS A 41 -1.58 9.23 4.84
CA LYS A 41 -2.50 10.26 5.36
C LYS A 41 -3.91 10.09 4.80
N SER A 42 -4.06 9.71 3.52
CA SER A 42 -5.37 9.35 2.94
C SER A 42 -6.07 8.21 3.71
N ARG A 43 -5.33 7.42 4.48
CA ARG A 43 -5.85 6.31 5.31
C ARG A 43 -5.81 6.61 6.81
N GLU A 44 -5.69 7.89 7.18
CA GLU A 44 -5.62 8.35 8.58
C GLU A 44 -4.40 7.81 9.37
N ILE A 45 -3.40 7.25 8.68
CA ILE A 45 -2.18 6.75 9.30
C ILE A 45 -1.16 7.89 9.32
N ILE A 46 -1.00 8.50 10.49
CA ILE A 46 -0.15 9.68 10.67
C ILE A 46 1.07 9.33 11.54
N GLY A 47 2.25 9.75 11.10
CA GLY A 47 3.49 9.64 11.85
C GLY A 47 4.32 8.40 11.53
N GLN A 48 5.64 8.54 11.63
CA GLN A 48 6.63 7.53 11.25
C GLN A 48 6.37 6.16 11.87
N SER A 49 6.11 6.10 13.19
CA SER A 49 5.89 4.85 13.91
C SER A 49 4.62 4.11 13.46
N ASN A 50 3.57 4.85 13.12
CA ASN A 50 2.31 4.28 12.66
C ASN A 50 2.44 3.76 11.23
N VAL A 51 3.14 4.51 10.35
CA VAL A 51 3.48 4.04 9.00
C VAL A 51 4.35 2.79 9.04
N ALA A 52 5.36 2.76 9.91
CA ALA A 52 6.21 1.60 10.11
C ALA A 52 5.40 0.36 10.54
N ARG A 53 4.48 0.54 11.49
CA ARG A 53 3.59 -0.52 11.97
C ARG A 53 2.64 -1.01 10.87
N ALA A 54 2.04 -0.10 10.12
CA ALA A 54 1.13 -0.44 9.02
C ALA A 54 1.83 -1.24 7.92
N LEU A 55 3.08 -0.90 7.62
CA LEU A 55 3.90 -1.59 6.62
C LEU A 55 4.62 -2.83 7.15
N GLY A 56 4.54 -3.12 8.45
CA GLY A 56 5.26 -4.24 9.07
C GLY A 56 6.79 -4.10 9.06
N VAL A 57 7.31 -2.87 9.00
CA VAL A 57 8.76 -2.59 8.97
C VAL A 57 9.22 -1.90 10.25
N SER A 58 10.54 -1.92 10.50
CA SER A 58 11.09 -1.20 11.65
C SER A 58 10.99 0.33 11.46
N PRO A 59 10.77 1.14 12.53
CA PRO A 59 10.81 2.59 12.43
C PRO A 59 12.14 3.13 11.87
N GLN A 60 13.25 2.44 12.15
CA GLN A 60 14.56 2.79 11.60
C GLN A 60 14.61 2.61 10.07
N THR A 61 13.87 1.63 9.52
CA THR A 61 13.73 1.46 8.07
C THR A 61 13.04 2.67 7.45
N VAL A 62 11.93 3.13 8.04
CA VAL A 62 11.21 4.33 7.55
C VAL A 62 12.09 5.58 7.67
N LYS A 63 12.80 5.74 8.79
CA LYS A 63 13.78 6.82 8.97
C LYS A 63 14.88 6.81 7.90
N ASN A 64 15.36 5.63 7.51
CA ASN A 64 16.34 5.50 6.42
C ASN A 64 15.72 5.90 5.07
N TRP A 65 14.45 5.60 4.83
CA TRP A 65 13.73 6.01 3.61
C TRP A 65 13.51 7.52 3.57
N GLU A 66 13.30 8.19 4.71
CA GLU A 66 13.19 9.65 4.74
C GLU A 66 14.43 10.32 4.14
N THR A 67 15.62 9.77 4.38
CA THR A 67 16.87 10.33 3.84
C THR A 67 17.21 9.80 2.43
N ARG A 68 16.96 8.52 2.15
CA ARG A 68 17.48 7.84 0.93
C ARG A 68 16.42 7.50 -0.11
N GLY A 69 15.15 7.68 0.21
CA GLY A 69 14.02 7.22 -0.58
C GLY A 69 13.57 5.81 -0.23
N VAL A 70 12.31 5.53 -0.55
CA VAL A 70 11.66 4.24 -0.32
C VAL A 70 12.24 3.18 -1.28
N SER A 71 12.62 2.03 -0.72
CA SER A 71 13.07 0.88 -1.51
C SER A 71 11.96 0.33 -2.42
N LYS A 72 12.31 -0.36 -3.51
CA LYS A 72 11.33 -1.03 -4.40
C LYS A 72 10.39 -1.99 -3.64
N ALA A 73 10.93 -2.78 -2.72
CA ALA A 73 10.13 -3.66 -1.88
C ALA A 73 9.16 -2.86 -0.97
N GLY A 74 9.63 -1.75 -0.40
CA GLY A 74 8.79 -0.83 0.38
C GLY A 74 7.65 -0.20 -0.43
N ILE A 75 7.89 0.13 -1.69
CA ILE A 75 6.87 0.66 -2.62
C ILE A 75 5.78 -0.38 -2.89
N ILE A 76 6.16 -1.64 -3.13
CA ILE A 76 5.21 -2.74 -3.34
C ILE A 76 4.38 -2.97 -2.06
N MET A 77 5.02 -3.01 -0.88
CA MET A 77 4.32 -3.13 0.39
C MET A 77 3.33 -1.98 0.60
N ALA A 78 3.75 -0.75 0.31
CA ALA A 78 2.88 0.42 0.39
C ALA A 78 1.70 0.35 -0.57
N GLN A 79 1.89 -0.15 -1.80
CA GLN A 79 0.79 -0.40 -2.73
C GLN A 79 -0.23 -1.38 -2.13
N HIS A 80 0.21 -2.47 -1.50
CA HIS A 80 -0.71 -3.44 -0.91
C HIS A 80 -1.46 -2.88 0.30
N VAL A 81 -0.77 -2.17 1.19
CA VAL A 81 -1.36 -1.67 2.45
C VAL A 81 -2.21 -0.42 2.24
N PHE A 82 -1.78 0.51 1.39
CA PHE A 82 -2.44 1.79 1.18
C PHE A 82 -3.27 1.86 -0.10
N SER A 83 -3.30 0.79 -0.91
CA SER A 83 -3.95 0.72 -2.23
C SER A 83 -3.53 1.86 -3.17
N CYS A 84 -2.30 2.37 -3.01
CA CYS A 84 -1.74 3.40 -3.87
C CYS A 84 -1.03 2.78 -5.08
N ASN A 85 -0.89 3.55 -6.15
CA ASN A 85 -0.17 3.10 -7.33
C ASN A 85 1.36 3.13 -7.07
N ALA A 86 2.04 2.00 -7.24
CA ALA A 86 3.49 1.91 -7.06
C ALA A 86 4.27 2.82 -8.03
N THR A 87 3.79 2.98 -9.27
CA THR A 87 4.42 3.87 -10.25
C THR A 87 4.34 5.32 -9.78
N TRP A 88 3.16 5.78 -9.36
CA TRP A 88 2.99 7.12 -8.78
C TRP A 88 3.86 7.31 -7.53
N LEU A 89 3.92 6.31 -6.65
CA LEU A 89 4.76 6.39 -5.45
C LEU A 89 6.26 6.53 -5.81
N ALA A 90 6.72 5.79 -6.82
CA ALA A 90 8.10 5.81 -7.29
C ALA A 90 8.46 7.10 -8.03
N THR A 91 7.70 7.49 -9.04
CA THR A 91 8.06 8.57 -9.98
C THR A 91 7.31 9.87 -9.71
N GLY A 92 6.17 9.81 -9.03
CA GLY A 92 5.25 10.95 -8.89
C GLY A 92 4.30 11.12 -10.08
N GLU A 93 4.41 10.26 -11.10
CA GLU A 93 3.62 10.35 -12.33
C GLU A 93 2.45 9.36 -12.33
N GLY A 94 1.32 9.80 -12.90
CA GLY A 94 0.13 8.96 -13.08
C GLY A 94 -0.89 9.06 -11.94
N ILE A 95 -1.80 8.08 -11.90
CA ILE A 95 -2.93 8.05 -10.96
C ILE A 95 -2.44 7.64 -9.57
N LYS A 96 -2.70 8.47 -8.56
CA LYS A 96 -2.28 8.27 -7.17
C LYS A 96 -2.87 7.03 -6.51
N GLU A 97 -4.19 6.88 -6.61
CA GLU A 97 -4.93 5.79 -5.98
C GLU A 97 -5.36 4.81 -7.06
N LEU A 98 -5.14 3.52 -6.83
CA LEU A 98 -5.75 2.50 -7.66
C LEU A 98 -7.21 2.44 -7.23
N GLY A 99 -8.03 3.34 -7.81
CA GLY A 99 -9.45 3.41 -7.53
C GLY A 99 -10.04 2.00 -7.52
N ASN A 100 -10.73 1.67 -6.43
CA ASN A 100 -11.25 0.34 -6.16
C ASN A 100 -12.15 -0.04 -7.35
N THR A 101 -11.60 -0.79 -8.32
CA THR A 101 -12.33 -1.12 -9.55
C THR A 101 -13.58 -1.93 -9.20
N SER A 102 -13.59 -2.59 -8.04
CA SER A 102 -14.77 -3.23 -7.44
C SER A 102 -15.89 -2.25 -7.10
N ASP A 103 -15.57 -1.05 -6.63
CA ASP A 103 -16.57 -0.11 -6.12
C ASP A 103 -17.22 0.64 -7.27
N VAL A 104 -16.42 1.08 -8.25
CA VAL A 104 -16.96 1.65 -9.49
C VAL A 104 -17.78 0.61 -10.25
N ARG A 105 -17.31 -0.65 -10.32
CA ARG A 105 -18.06 -1.75 -10.94
C ARG A 105 -19.37 -2.04 -10.20
N LYS A 106 -19.35 -2.14 -8.87
CA LYS A 106 -20.57 -2.34 -8.06
C LYS A 106 -21.54 -1.19 -8.27
N GLN A 107 -21.07 0.04 -8.17
CA GLN A 107 -21.89 1.24 -8.31
C GLN A 107 -22.49 1.35 -9.73
N LEU A 108 -21.75 0.96 -10.77
CA LEU A 108 -22.27 0.86 -12.14
C LEU A 108 -23.26 -0.28 -12.31
N LEU A 109 -23.02 -1.46 -11.71
CA LEU A 109 -23.97 -2.57 -11.73
C LEU A 109 -25.26 -2.18 -11.01
N ASP A 110 -25.16 -1.60 -9.82
CA ASP A 110 -26.31 -1.18 -9.01
C ASP A 110 -27.13 -0.11 -9.75
N ALA A 111 -26.48 0.88 -10.36
CA ALA A 111 -27.14 1.88 -11.19
C ALA A 111 -27.76 1.27 -12.46
N ALA A 112 -27.13 0.27 -13.07
CA ALA A 112 -27.71 -0.44 -14.21
C ALA A 112 -28.92 -1.29 -13.80
N TYR A 113 -28.88 -1.93 -12.62
CA TYR A 113 -29.98 -2.69 -12.04
C TYR A 113 -31.23 -1.82 -11.82
N GLU A 114 -31.09 -0.60 -11.33
CA GLU A 114 -32.24 0.29 -11.13
C GLU A 114 -32.90 0.76 -12.43
N ASN A 115 -32.13 0.84 -13.52
CA ASN A 115 -32.64 1.22 -14.85
C ASN A 115 -33.22 0.03 -15.66
N LEU A 116 -33.11 -1.20 -15.16
CA LEU A 116 -33.69 -2.39 -15.79
C LEU A 116 -35.18 -2.51 -15.44
N SER A 117 -36.00 -2.89 -16.42
CA SER A 117 -37.41 -3.22 -16.20
C SER A 117 -37.55 -4.45 -15.30
N GLU A 118 -38.59 -4.52 -14.47
CA GLU A 118 -38.87 -5.68 -13.59
C GLU A 118 -38.88 -7.01 -14.36
N ALA A 119 -39.38 -7.03 -15.61
CA ALA A 119 -39.35 -8.22 -16.45
C ALA A 119 -37.90 -8.66 -16.82
N GLN A 120 -36.98 -7.71 -16.97
CA GLN A 120 -35.58 -7.99 -17.25
C GLN A 120 -34.83 -8.44 -15.99
N LYS A 121 -35.20 -7.89 -14.83
CA LYS A 121 -34.69 -8.34 -13.52
C LYS A 121 -35.07 -9.80 -13.24
N ASP A 122 -36.31 -10.17 -13.51
CA ASP A 122 -36.79 -11.56 -13.38
C ASP A 122 -36.06 -12.53 -14.33
N GLN A 123 -35.84 -12.10 -15.58
CA GLN A 123 -35.07 -12.90 -16.53
C GLN A 123 -33.62 -13.11 -16.07
N LEU A 124 -32.98 -12.08 -15.50
CA LEU A 124 -31.65 -12.18 -14.90
C LEU A 124 -31.64 -13.13 -13.69
N LEU A 125 -32.67 -13.09 -12.85
CA LEU A 125 -32.79 -13.97 -11.69
C LEU A 125 -32.91 -15.45 -12.09
N GLN A 126 -33.68 -15.75 -13.14
CA GLN A 126 -33.79 -17.10 -13.69
C GLN A 126 -32.46 -17.62 -14.24
N ILE A 127 -31.72 -16.76 -14.96
CA ILE A 127 -30.39 -17.09 -15.49
C ILE A 127 -29.44 -17.42 -14.33
N CYS A 128 -29.36 -16.56 -13.31
CA CYS A 128 -28.49 -16.76 -12.16
C CYS A 128 -28.80 -18.07 -11.40
N ASN A 129 -30.08 -18.38 -11.18
CA ASN A 129 -30.48 -19.64 -10.51
C ASN A 129 -30.11 -20.88 -11.34
N THR A 130 -30.16 -20.78 -12.66
CA THR A 130 -29.73 -21.87 -13.57
C THR A 130 -28.23 -22.15 -13.48
N PHE A 131 -27.42 -21.10 -13.25
CA PHE A 131 -25.97 -21.25 -13.05
C PHE A 131 -25.56 -21.62 -11.61
N THR A 132 -26.47 -21.48 -10.64
CA THR A 132 -26.20 -21.73 -9.21
C THR A 132 -26.69 -23.12 -8.75
N GLN A 133 -27.40 -23.86 -9.60
CA GLN A 133 -27.71 -25.27 -9.32
C GLN A 133 -26.40 -26.07 -9.26
N PRO A 134 -26.05 -26.69 -8.11
CA PRO A 134 -24.93 -27.62 -8.07
C PRO A 134 -25.27 -28.76 -9.01
N ALA A 135 -24.38 -29.06 -9.96
CA ALA A 135 -24.50 -30.24 -10.81
C ALA A 135 -24.86 -31.44 -9.93
N GLU A 136 -26.12 -31.90 -10.01
CA GLU A 136 -26.59 -32.99 -9.17
C GLU A 136 -25.70 -34.20 -9.41
N ALA A 137 -25.09 -34.67 -8.31
CA ALA A 137 -24.23 -35.83 -8.32
C ALA A 137 -25.02 -37.03 -8.85
N LYS A 138 -24.61 -37.53 -10.03
CA LYS A 138 -25.09 -38.76 -10.64
C LYS A 138 -25.25 -39.86 -9.56
N PRO A 139 -26.45 -40.42 -9.33
CA PRO A 139 -26.62 -41.47 -8.34
C PRO A 139 -25.74 -42.65 -8.74
N ARG A 140 -24.77 -42.97 -7.88
CA ARG A 140 -23.93 -44.16 -7.99
C ARG A 140 -24.87 -45.35 -7.94
N ASN A 141 -24.98 -46.11 -9.03
CA ASN A 141 -25.86 -47.26 -9.04
C ASN A 141 -25.49 -48.19 -7.89
N SER A 142 -26.49 -48.55 -7.12
CA SER A 142 -26.44 -49.65 -6.18
C SER A 142 -26.87 -50.88 -6.97
N SER A 143 -25.90 -51.68 -7.40
CA SER A 143 -26.16 -53.01 -7.94
C SER A 143 -25.10 -53.98 -7.42
N GLN A 144 -25.56 -54.80 -6.48
CA GLN A 144 -25.28 -56.23 -6.23
C GLN A 144 -23.83 -56.72 -6.22
#